data_AF-A0A9D5MW47-F1
#
_entry.id   AF-A0A9D5MW47-F1
#
_cell.length_a   1.000
_cell.length_b   1.000
_cell.length_c   1.000
_cell.angle_alpha   90.00
_cell.angle_beta   90.00
_cell.angle_gamma   90.00
#
_symmetry.space_group_name_H-M   'P 1'
#
loop_
_entity.id
_entity.type
_entity.pdbx_description
1 polymer ?
#
loop_
_entity_poly.entity_id
_entity_poly.type
_entity_poly.pdbx_seq_one_letter_code
_entity_poly.pdbx_strand_id
1 'polypeptide(L)'
;MEYKKIIPYINAEGEIPENVIKLAKQYSTEGADELILYNYAKDEKSRDEFLSLVKELANQIDLPFTVGTYVKRLEDIKKAFYTGAFSVLIKYAALDQKTVLKEAIDRFGSDKIMVELDRKEYMDSDENDLLASLKEIGVGRVLLKHIELSPHTNQRIAASPIEIIIRDSLVRNDMLHLMNFSTVTGIATNFFENKNIMKIKSVLKENGIPVNTFESKIPFSEFKRNADGLIPVIVQDYKSGEVLMLAYMNEEAYNKTIAGGRMTYYSRSRQALWLKGETSGHYQYVRELTVDCDKDTILAKVLQIGPACHTGSPSCFFTELVKKEYHNYDPIHVFQEVYDIIKDRRKNPREGSYTNYLFDKGIDKILKKCGEEATEITIAAKNPGTEELRYEIADYLYHLMVLMAERGLDWNDITNELAHRK
;
A
#
# COMPACT_ATOMS: atom_id res chain seq x y z
N MET A 1 -1.63 17.96 -11.37
CA MET A 1 -0.19 17.98 -11.70
C MET A 1 0.38 16.66 -11.24
N GLU A 2 0.77 15.79 -12.17
CA GLU A 2 1.37 14.51 -11.81
C GLU A 2 2.80 14.75 -11.35
N TYR A 3 3.10 14.38 -10.10
CA TYR A 3 4.45 14.40 -9.57
C TYR A 3 5.25 13.22 -10.13
N LYS A 4 6.58 13.36 -10.17
CA LYS A 4 7.49 12.28 -10.52
C LYS A 4 7.69 11.35 -9.34
N LYS A 5 7.73 10.06 -9.62
CA LYS A 5 7.72 8.99 -8.64
C LYS A 5 9.13 8.54 -8.26
N ILE A 6 9.32 8.32 -6.97
CA ILE A 6 10.49 7.67 -6.41
C ILE A 6 10.17 6.20 -6.17
N ILE A 7 10.82 5.32 -6.95
CA ILE A 7 10.46 3.91 -7.03
C ILE A 7 11.65 3.04 -6.64
N PRO A 8 11.81 2.64 -5.38
CA PRO A 8 12.73 1.56 -5.07
C PRO A 8 12.35 0.28 -5.82
N TYR A 9 13.36 -0.57 -6.09
CA TYR A 9 13.12 -1.92 -6.56
C TYR A 9 13.80 -2.95 -5.66
N ILE A 10 13.24 -4.15 -5.62
CA ILE A 10 13.80 -5.32 -4.93
C ILE A 10 13.87 -6.47 -5.93
N ASN A 11 15.08 -7.00 -6.12
CA ASN A 11 15.27 -8.26 -6.82
C ASN A 11 15.05 -9.40 -5.82
N ALA A 12 14.02 -10.20 -6.01
CA ALA A 12 13.74 -11.35 -5.16
C ALA A 12 14.35 -12.66 -5.71
N GLU A 13 15.10 -12.62 -6.82
CA GLU A 13 15.80 -13.81 -7.36
C GLU A 13 16.94 -14.24 -6.43
N GLY A 14 16.79 -15.41 -5.80
CA GLY A 14 17.80 -15.97 -4.91
C GLY A 14 17.96 -15.22 -3.58
N GLU A 15 17.03 -14.34 -3.24
CA GLU A 15 17.04 -13.57 -2.00
C GLU A 15 16.22 -14.26 -0.91
N ILE A 16 16.59 -14.03 0.35
CA ILE A 16 15.90 -14.57 1.51
C ILE A 16 14.59 -13.78 1.73
N PRO A 17 13.42 -14.44 1.91
CA PRO A 17 12.12 -13.79 2.10
C PRO A 17 12.11 -12.67 3.16
N GLU A 18 12.77 -12.90 4.29
CA GLU A 18 12.84 -11.94 5.40
C GLU A 18 13.52 -10.63 4.99
N ASN A 19 14.54 -10.70 4.12
CA ASN A 19 15.24 -9.51 3.62
C ASN A 19 14.34 -8.70 2.68
N VAL A 20 13.61 -9.39 1.79
CA VAL A 20 12.63 -8.76 0.88
C VAL A 20 11.56 -8.02 1.69
N ILE A 21 10.97 -8.68 2.70
CA ILE A 21 9.93 -8.09 3.54
C ILE A 21 10.47 -6.89 4.32
N LYS A 22 11.65 -7.02 4.94
CA LYS A 22 12.27 -5.95 5.71
C LYS A 22 12.52 -4.71 4.86
N LEU A 23 13.08 -4.89 3.66
CA LEU A 23 13.43 -3.79 2.78
C LEU A 23 12.17 -3.11 2.20
N ALA A 24 11.14 -3.88 1.84
CA ALA A 24 9.87 -3.34 1.39
C ALA A 24 9.16 -2.49 2.47
N LYS A 25 9.13 -2.96 3.73
CA LYS A 25 8.61 -2.18 4.86
C LYS A 25 9.36 -0.87 5.08
N GLN A 26 10.67 -0.91 4.93
CA GLN A 26 11.51 0.28 5.02
C GLN A 26 11.14 1.29 3.93
N TYR A 27 11.03 0.86 2.67
CA TYR A 27 10.62 1.76 1.59
C TYR A 27 9.22 2.37 1.79
N SER A 28 8.26 1.58 2.28
CA SER A 28 6.89 2.03 2.61
C SER A 28 6.85 3.14 3.68
N THR A 29 7.87 3.18 4.55
CA THR A 29 7.93 4.11 5.68
C THR A 29 8.85 5.31 5.42
N GLU A 30 9.86 5.17 4.55
CA GLU A 30 10.82 6.24 4.26
C GLU A 30 10.34 7.25 3.21
N GLY A 31 9.19 7.02 2.57
CA GLY A 31 8.54 7.96 1.65
C GLY A 31 8.63 7.60 0.17
N ALA A 32 8.81 6.32 -0.18
CA ALA A 32 8.66 5.85 -1.56
C ALA A 32 7.24 6.13 -2.09
N ASP A 33 7.10 6.26 -3.42
CA ASP A 33 5.79 6.45 -4.07
C ASP A 33 5.21 5.13 -4.59
N GLU A 34 6.09 4.24 -5.08
CA GLU A 34 5.76 2.89 -5.51
C GLU A 34 6.93 1.95 -5.19
N LEU A 35 6.72 0.63 -5.30
CA LEU A 35 7.77 -0.39 -5.18
C LEU A 35 7.72 -1.34 -6.36
N ILE A 36 8.88 -1.67 -6.95
CA ILE A 36 8.97 -2.75 -7.94
C ILE A 36 9.59 -3.98 -7.27
N LEU A 37 8.83 -5.07 -7.16
CA LEU A 37 9.33 -6.37 -6.72
C LEU A 37 9.38 -7.28 -7.94
N TYR A 38 10.51 -7.93 -8.20
CA TYR A 38 10.57 -8.83 -9.34
C TYR A 38 11.33 -10.12 -9.08
N ASN A 39 10.87 -11.18 -9.73
CA ASN A 39 11.56 -12.44 -9.90
C ASN A 39 11.11 -13.07 -11.22
N TYR A 40 12.05 -13.26 -12.15
CA TYR A 40 11.78 -13.75 -13.50
C TYR A 40 12.15 -15.24 -13.67
N ALA A 41 12.12 -16.03 -12.60
CA ALA A 41 12.29 -17.47 -12.67
C ALA A 41 11.33 -18.12 -13.67
N LYS A 42 11.87 -19.03 -14.50
CA LYS A 42 11.13 -19.70 -15.58
C LYS A 42 10.43 -20.98 -15.12
N ASP A 43 10.83 -21.57 -14.00
CA ASP A 43 10.13 -22.70 -13.42
C ASP A 43 8.90 -22.23 -12.62
N GLU A 44 7.87 -23.08 -12.56
CA GLU A 44 6.61 -22.73 -11.92
C GLU A 44 6.71 -22.66 -10.40
N LYS A 45 7.55 -23.51 -9.80
CA LYS A 45 7.72 -23.57 -8.35
C LYS A 45 8.27 -22.25 -7.80
N SER A 46 9.37 -21.75 -8.34
CA SER A 46 9.96 -20.49 -7.87
C SER A 46 9.05 -19.28 -8.14
N ARG A 47 8.24 -19.31 -9.20
CA ARG A 47 7.21 -18.27 -9.41
C ARG A 47 6.14 -18.30 -8.33
N ASP A 48 5.58 -19.48 -8.03
CA ASP A 48 4.51 -19.60 -7.03
C ASP A 48 5.04 -19.27 -5.61
N GLU A 49 6.29 -19.62 -5.29
CA GLU A 49 6.98 -19.20 -4.06
C GLU A 49 7.12 -17.67 -3.97
N PHE A 50 7.57 -17.03 -5.05
CA PHE A 50 7.68 -15.58 -5.12
C PHE A 50 6.33 -14.87 -4.99
N LEU A 51 5.29 -15.34 -5.70
CA LEU A 51 3.96 -14.74 -5.61
C LEU A 51 3.34 -14.93 -4.23
N SER A 52 3.61 -16.06 -3.55
CA SER A 52 3.19 -16.29 -2.17
C SER A 52 3.86 -15.29 -1.21
N LEU A 53 5.18 -15.06 -1.37
CA LEU A 53 5.91 -14.05 -0.62
C LEU A 53 5.35 -12.63 -0.85
N VAL A 54 5.09 -12.27 -2.11
CA VAL A 54 4.53 -10.95 -2.43
C VAL A 54 3.13 -10.77 -1.82
N LYS A 55 2.30 -11.82 -1.85
CA LYS A 55 0.97 -11.80 -1.22
C LYS A 55 1.06 -11.60 0.30
N GLU A 56 2.01 -12.26 0.96
CA GLU A 56 2.28 -12.04 2.39
C GLU A 56 2.73 -10.60 2.68
N LEU A 57 3.59 -10.05 1.80
CA LEU A 57 4.08 -8.69 1.90
C LEU A 57 2.99 -7.64 1.72
N ALA A 58 2.03 -7.86 0.81
CA ALA A 58 0.94 -6.92 0.52
C ALA A 58 0.11 -6.56 1.77
N ASN A 59 -0.04 -7.49 2.71
CA ASN A 59 -0.73 -7.25 3.97
C ASN A 59 0.09 -6.43 4.99
N GLN A 60 1.37 -6.18 4.71
CA GLN A 60 2.33 -5.58 5.63
C GLN A 60 2.82 -4.19 5.20
N ILE A 61 2.55 -3.77 3.97
CA ILE A 61 2.90 -2.45 3.42
C ILE A 61 1.64 -1.76 2.88
N ASP A 62 1.71 -0.43 2.77
CA ASP A 62 0.65 0.40 2.19
C ASP A 62 1.10 1.12 0.91
N LEU A 63 2.27 0.74 0.41
CA LEU A 63 2.87 1.26 -0.81
C LEU A 63 2.32 0.49 -2.03
N PRO A 64 1.79 1.18 -3.07
CA PRO A 64 1.45 0.53 -4.32
C PRO A 64 2.68 -0.17 -4.90
N PHE A 65 2.53 -1.42 -5.31
CA PHE A 65 3.66 -2.19 -5.83
C PHE A 65 3.38 -2.85 -7.17
N THR A 66 4.46 -2.99 -7.94
CA THR A 66 4.49 -3.61 -9.25
C THR A 66 5.21 -4.94 -9.15
N VAL A 67 4.61 -6.00 -9.70
CA VAL A 67 5.20 -7.34 -9.72
C VAL A 67 5.82 -7.62 -11.08
N GLY A 68 7.13 -7.74 -11.13
CA GLY A 68 7.87 -8.24 -12.29
C GLY A 68 7.96 -9.76 -12.24
N THR A 69 7.37 -10.44 -13.20
CA THR A 69 7.41 -11.91 -13.26
C THR A 69 7.56 -12.42 -14.69
N TYR A 70 7.99 -13.67 -14.84
CA TYR A 70 8.01 -14.33 -16.13
C TYR A 70 6.59 -14.65 -16.58
N VAL A 71 6.20 -14.14 -17.74
CA VAL A 71 4.86 -14.31 -18.31
C VAL A 71 4.95 -15.16 -19.56
N LYS A 72 4.24 -16.29 -19.57
CA LYS A 72 4.05 -17.14 -20.75
C LYS A 72 2.62 -17.07 -21.28
N ARG A 73 1.65 -16.86 -20.39
CA ARG A 73 0.21 -16.81 -20.68
C ARG A 73 -0.49 -15.79 -19.79
N LEU A 74 -1.71 -15.40 -20.15
CA LEU A 74 -2.52 -14.46 -19.35
C LEU A 74 -2.70 -14.89 -17.89
N GLU A 75 -2.74 -16.20 -17.62
CA GLU A 75 -2.88 -16.72 -16.26
C GLU A 75 -1.74 -16.30 -15.32
N ASP A 76 -0.52 -16.13 -15.85
CA ASP A 76 0.63 -15.71 -15.04
C ASP A 76 0.45 -14.24 -14.57
N ILE A 77 -0.15 -13.41 -15.43
CA ILE A 77 -0.50 -12.01 -15.10
C ILE A 77 -1.61 -11.97 -14.05
N LYS A 78 -2.64 -12.82 -14.18
CA LYS A 78 -3.70 -12.93 -13.16
C LYS A 78 -3.13 -13.32 -11.80
N LYS A 79 -2.26 -14.34 -11.75
CA LYS A 79 -1.62 -14.78 -10.51
C LYS A 79 -0.84 -13.63 -9.85
N ALA A 80 -0.15 -12.79 -10.64
CA ALA A 80 0.51 -11.61 -10.13
C ALA A 80 -0.49 -10.58 -9.54
N PHE A 81 -1.60 -10.30 -10.20
CA PHE A 81 -2.65 -9.43 -9.64
C PHE A 81 -3.30 -10.00 -8.37
N TYR A 82 -3.47 -11.32 -8.25
CA TYR A 82 -4.00 -11.97 -7.04
C TYR A 82 -3.10 -11.83 -5.79
N THR A 83 -1.89 -11.29 -5.95
CA THR A 83 -1.05 -10.90 -4.81
C THR A 83 -1.42 -9.54 -4.22
N GLY A 84 -2.29 -8.76 -4.87
CA GLY A 84 -2.57 -7.35 -4.54
C GLY A 84 -1.71 -6.36 -5.34
N ALA A 85 -1.03 -6.81 -6.40
CA ALA A 85 -0.19 -5.95 -7.22
C ALA A 85 -1.00 -4.83 -7.87
N PHE A 86 -0.49 -3.59 -7.81
CA PHE A 86 -1.07 -2.45 -8.51
C PHE A 86 -0.84 -2.53 -10.02
N SER A 87 0.30 -3.06 -10.45
CA SER A 87 0.62 -3.30 -11.85
C SER A 87 1.55 -4.50 -12.04
N VAL A 88 1.68 -4.99 -13.28
CA VAL A 88 2.57 -6.11 -13.64
C VAL A 88 3.63 -5.63 -14.62
N LEU A 89 4.89 -5.96 -14.33
CA LEU A 89 6.04 -5.65 -15.19
C LEU A 89 6.46 -6.89 -15.99
N ILE A 90 6.50 -6.76 -17.31
CA ILE A 90 6.81 -7.86 -18.22
C ILE A 90 8.07 -7.51 -19.01
N LYS A 91 9.07 -8.40 -19.00
CA LYS A 91 10.26 -8.25 -19.85
C LYS A 91 9.89 -8.39 -21.32
N TYR A 92 10.33 -7.46 -22.14
CA TYR A 92 10.09 -7.52 -23.58
C TYR A 92 10.66 -8.79 -24.22
N ALA A 93 11.91 -9.17 -23.89
CA ALA A 93 12.51 -10.44 -24.31
C ALA A 93 11.72 -11.70 -23.95
N ALA A 94 10.80 -11.65 -22.98
CA ALA A 94 9.95 -12.78 -22.60
C ALA A 94 8.61 -12.82 -23.35
N LEU A 95 8.29 -11.80 -24.14
CA LEU A 95 7.07 -11.74 -24.94
C LEU A 95 7.22 -12.57 -26.22
N ASP A 96 7.00 -13.88 -26.12
CA ASP A 96 6.96 -14.77 -27.29
C ASP A 96 5.77 -14.44 -28.23
N GLN A 97 4.68 -13.88 -27.69
CA GLN A 97 3.51 -13.45 -28.47
C GLN A 97 2.97 -12.11 -27.97
N LYS A 98 2.94 -11.10 -28.85
CA LYS A 98 2.32 -9.78 -28.58
C LYS A 98 0.82 -9.86 -28.25
N THR A 99 0.17 -10.99 -28.55
CA THR A 99 -1.25 -11.26 -28.24
C THR A 99 -1.53 -11.29 -26.74
N VAL A 100 -0.66 -11.90 -25.92
CA VAL A 100 -0.84 -11.96 -24.47
C VAL A 100 -0.82 -10.57 -23.85
N LEU A 101 0.05 -9.69 -24.37
CA LEU A 101 0.14 -8.30 -23.93
C LEU A 101 -1.18 -7.55 -24.22
N LYS A 102 -1.71 -7.70 -25.45
CA LYS A 102 -2.98 -7.08 -25.84
C LYS A 102 -4.15 -7.60 -25.00
N GLU A 103 -4.25 -8.91 -24.82
CA GLU A 103 -5.30 -9.54 -23.99
C GLU A 103 -5.24 -9.06 -22.53
N ALA A 104 -4.03 -8.89 -21.98
CA ALA A 104 -3.84 -8.36 -20.64
C ALA A 104 -4.29 -6.91 -20.52
N ILE A 105 -3.93 -6.05 -21.48
CA ILE A 105 -4.34 -4.65 -21.50
C ILE A 105 -5.86 -4.53 -21.64
N ASP A 106 -6.47 -5.28 -22.54
CA ASP A 106 -7.93 -5.24 -22.76
C ASP A 106 -8.70 -5.70 -21.51
N ARG A 107 -8.12 -6.60 -20.69
CA ARG A 107 -8.73 -7.13 -19.48
C ARG A 107 -8.50 -6.28 -18.23
N PHE A 108 -7.28 -5.76 -18.04
CA PHE A 108 -6.86 -5.11 -16.80
C PHE A 108 -6.71 -3.60 -16.92
N GLY A 109 -6.55 -3.06 -18.13
CA GLY A 109 -6.27 -1.65 -18.38
C GLY A 109 -4.81 -1.36 -18.72
N SER A 110 -4.59 -0.31 -19.51
CA SER A 110 -3.27 0.10 -20.01
C SER A 110 -2.30 0.57 -18.91
N ASP A 111 -2.83 1.12 -17.82
CA ASP A 111 -2.09 1.59 -16.65
C ASP A 111 -1.59 0.46 -15.75
N LYS A 112 -2.17 -0.74 -15.88
CA LYS A 112 -1.86 -1.92 -15.07
C LYS A 112 -0.76 -2.80 -15.66
N ILE A 113 -0.37 -2.58 -16.91
CA ILE A 113 0.64 -3.38 -17.61
C ILE A 113 1.83 -2.51 -18.01
N MET A 114 3.02 -2.89 -17.55
CA MET A 114 4.29 -2.23 -17.84
C MET A 114 5.23 -3.18 -18.59
N VAL A 115 6.00 -2.64 -19.52
CA VAL A 115 7.02 -3.42 -20.27
C VAL A 115 8.43 -2.97 -19.87
N GLU A 116 9.27 -3.90 -19.42
CA GLU A 116 10.71 -3.69 -19.20
C GLU A 116 11.47 -3.85 -20.52
N LEU A 117 12.23 -2.83 -20.90
CA LEU A 117 13.12 -2.80 -22.05
C LEU A 117 14.56 -2.64 -21.59
N ASP A 118 15.45 -3.49 -22.09
CA ASP A 118 16.89 -3.29 -21.92
C ASP A 118 17.46 -2.32 -22.98
N ARG A 119 18.75 -1.95 -22.79
CA ARG A 119 19.45 -1.06 -23.73
C ARG A 119 19.44 -1.59 -25.15
N LYS A 120 19.64 -2.89 -25.35
CA LYS A 120 19.75 -3.48 -26.69
C LYS A 120 18.40 -3.41 -27.39
N GLU A 121 17.33 -3.83 -26.72
CA GLU A 121 15.96 -3.74 -27.23
C GLU A 121 15.56 -2.29 -27.56
N TYR A 122 15.95 -1.36 -26.68
CA TYR A 122 15.69 0.06 -26.91
C TYR A 122 16.52 0.61 -28.07
N MET A 123 17.80 0.24 -28.21
CA MET A 123 18.71 0.82 -29.20
C MET A 123 18.65 0.15 -30.59
N ASP A 124 18.44 -1.15 -30.66
CA ASP A 124 18.45 -1.95 -31.91
C ASP A 124 17.12 -1.85 -32.68
N SER A 125 16.09 -1.22 -32.10
CA SER A 125 14.90 -0.86 -32.86
C SER A 125 15.27 0.25 -33.85
N ASP A 126 15.17 -0.04 -35.15
CA ASP A 126 15.30 0.96 -36.22
C ASP A 126 14.48 2.20 -35.85
N GLU A 127 15.06 3.37 -36.11
CA GLU A 127 14.59 4.70 -35.70
C GLU A 127 13.06 4.82 -35.60
N ASN A 128 12.56 4.79 -34.35
CA ASN A 128 11.21 5.17 -33.87
C ASN A 128 10.03 4.17 -33.85
N ASP A 129 10.20 2.86 -34.11
CA ASP A 129 9.01 1.99 -34.22
C ASP A 129 8.60 1.22 -32.94
N LEU A 130 9.55 0.83 -32.06
CA LEU A 130 9.20 -0.07 -30.94
C LEU A 130 8.23 0.58 -29.94
N LEU A 131 8.55 1.76 -29.42
CA LEU A 131 7.68 2.44 -28.47
C LEU A 131 6.35 2.86 -29.12
N ALA A 132 6.34 3.22 -30.41
CA ALA A 132 5.11 3.48 -31.14
C ALA A 132 4.25 2.21 -31.21
N SER A 133 4.83 1.06 -31.58
CA SER A 133 4.12 -0.22 -31.64
C SER A 133 3.59 -0.66 -30.28
N LEU A 134 4.33 -0.43 -29.18
CA LEU A 134 3.86 -0.70 -27.82
C LEU A 134 2.71 0.23 -27.44
N LYS A 135 2.76 1.49 -27.87
CA LYS A 135 1.68 2.46 -27.64
C LYS A 135 0.41 2.06 -28.39
N GLU A 136 0.54 1.59 -29.63
CA GLU A 136 -0.57 1.09 -30.45
C GLU A 136 -1.24 -0.14 -29.84
N ILE A 137 -0.46 -1.05 -29.24
CA ILE A 137 -1.00 -2.20 -28.49
C ILE A 137 -1.78 -1.73 -27.24
N GLY A 138 -1.41 -0.57 -26.69
CA GLY A 138 -2.05 0.06 -25.54
C GLY A 138 -1.20 0.04 -24.27
N VAL A 139 0.12 -0.14 -24.37
CA VAL A 139 1.01 -0.06 -23.20
C VAL A 139 1.02 1.37 -22.65
N GLY A 140 0.67 1.53 -21.37
CA GLY A 140 0.62 2.83 -20.71
C GLY A 140 1.99 3.34 -20.26
N ARG A 141 2.88 2.43 -19.83
CA ARG A 141 4.19 2.78 -19.28
C ARG A 141 5.26 1.76 -19.65
N VAL A 142 6.48 2.22 -19.88
CA VAL A 142 7.66 1.36 -20.07
C VAL A 142 8.71 1.63 -18.98
N LEU A 143 9.44 0.59 -18.61
CA LEU A 143 10.62 0.68 -17.76
C LEU A 143 11.87 0.49 -18.60
N LEU A 144 12.71 1.51 -18.70
CA LEU A 144 13.98 1.44 -19.44
C LEU A 144 15.12 1.09 -18.49
N LYS A 145 15.86 0.02 -18.79
CA LYS A 145 16.91 -0.51 -17.94
C LYS A 145 18.30 -0.34 -18.59
N HIS A 146 19.28 0.08 -17.79
CA HIS A 146 20.70 0.22 -18.19
C HIS A 146 20.94 1.18 -19.37
N ILE A 147 20.29 2.35 -19.34
CA ILE A 147 20.45 3.36 -20.39
C ILE A 147 21.73 4.17 -20.18
N GLU A 148 22.50 4.37 -21.24
CA GLU A 148 23.59 5.35 -21.29
C GLU A 148 23.07 6.64 -21.94
N LEU A 149 23.16 7.75 -21.20
CA LEU A 149 22.76 9.05 -21.72
C LEU A 149 23.76 9.53 -22.78
N SER A 150 23.22 10.01 -23.88
CA SER A 150 23.91 10.63 -25.01
C SER A 150 22.94 11.61 -25.67
N PRO A 151 23.39 12.55 -26.52
CA PRO A 151 22.47 13.43 -27.23
C PRO A 151 21.35 12.68 -27.97
N HIS A 152 21.66 11.55 -28.59
CA HIS A 152 20.70 10.70 -29.29
C HIS A 152 19.71 10.03 -28.32
N THR A 153 20.17 9.36 -27.26
CA THR A 153 19.27 8.73 -26.27
C THR A 153 18.41 9.76 -25.54
N ASN A 154 18.94 10.95 -25.25
CA ASN A 154 18.19 12.03 -24.62
C ASN A 154 17.03 12.50 -25.50
N GLN A 155 17.28 12.66 -26.80
CA GLN A 155 16.23 13.03 -27.76
C GLN A 155 15.16 11.93 -27.84
N ARG A 156 15.54 10.66 -27.86
CA ARG A 156 14.60 9.53 -27.89
C ARG A 156 13.76 9.42 -26.62
N ILE A 157 14.34 9.64 -25.44
CA ILE A 157 13.59 9.69 -24.18
C ILE A 157 12.59 10.84 -24.21
N ALA A 158 13.04 12.04 -24.59
CA ALA A 158 12.22 13.24 -24.64
C ALA A 158 11.07 13.15 -25.65
N ALA A 159 11.25 12.41 -26.75
CA ALA A 159 10.26 12.21 -27.81
C ALA A 159 9.37 10.96 -27.61
N SER A 160 9.49 10.26 -26.48
CA SER A 160 8.76 9.01 -26.23
C SER A 160 7.23 9.21 -26.27
N PRO A 161 6.48 8.37 -27.02
CA PRO A 161 5.01 8.40 -27.03
C PRO A 161 4.38 7.68 -25.82
N ILE A 162 5.20 7.02 -24.99
CA ILE A 162 4.81 6.31 -23.77
C ILE A 162 5.53 6.95 -22.57
N GLU A 163 4.88 6.98 -21.41
CA GLU A 163 5.55 7.32 -20.16
C GLU A 163 6.71 6.37 -19.84
N ILE A 164 7.79 6.92 -19.31
CA ILE A 164 9.01 6.18 -19.00
C ILE A 164 9.27 6.18 -17.49
N ILE A 165 9.53 5.01 -16.94
CA ILE A 165 10.33 4.86 -15.71
C ILE A 165 11.75 4.51 -16.12
N ILE A 166 12.73 5.24 -15.60
CA ILE A 166 14.14 4.91 -15.85
C ILE A 166 14.66 4.10 -14.67
N ARG A 167 15.12 2.87 -14.94
CA ARG A 167 15.81 2.04 -13.97
C ARG A 167 17.32 2.18 -14.10
N ASP A 168 17.95 2.77 -13.10
CA ASP A 168 19.39 3.11 -13.11
C ASP A 168 20.04 2.91 -11.73
N SER A 169 21.34 2.59 -11.71
CA SER A 169 22.11 2.48 -10.46
C SER A 169 22.60 3.82 -9.93
N LEU A 170 22.46 4.89 -10.72
CA LEU A 170 22.93 6.25 -10.47
C LEU A 170 24.45 6.37 -10.29
N VAL A 171 25.20 5.40 -10.81
CA VAL A 171 26.67 5.43 -10.79
C VAL A 171 27.22 6.36 -11.88
N ARG A 172 26.54 6.43 -13.03
CA ARG A 172 26.98 7.21 -14.21
C ARG A 172 26.01 8.31 -14.61
N ASN A 173 24.77 8.23 -14.14
CA ASN A 173 23.70 9.15 -14.49
C ASN A 173 23.27 9.93 -13.25
N ASP A 174 22.97 11.21 -13.45
CA ASP A 174 22.47 12.09 -12.40
C ASP A 174 20.92 12.02 -12.33
N MET A 175 20.40 11.87 -11.11
CA MET A 175 18.96 11.71 -10.89
C MET A 175 18.17 12.95 -11.34
N LEU A 176 18.69 14.17 -11.12
CA LEU A 176 18.01 15.41 -11.52
C LEU A 176 17.93 15.49 -13.04
N HIS A 177 19.02 15.18 -13.74
CA HIS A 177 19.04 15.13 -15.20
C HIS A 177 17.97 14.15 -15.75
N LEU A 178 17.94 12.92 -15.23
CA LEU A 178 16.97 11.90 -15.63
C LEU A 178 15.52 12.33 -15.34
N MET A 179 15.28 12.98 -14.20
CA MET A 179 13.95 13.48 -13.86
C MET A 179 13.55 14.73 -14.63
N ASN A 180 14.46 15.42 -15.33
CA ASN A 180 14.09 16.65 -16.04
C ASN A 180 13.34 16.39 -17.36
N PHE A 181 13.40 15.16 -17.90
CA PHE A 181 12.61 14.79 -19.09
C PHE A 181 11.12 14.75 -18.77
N SER A 182 10.27 15.41 -19.55
CA SER A 182 8.82 15.46 -19.33
C SER A 182 8.14 14.08 -19.45
N THR A 183 8.67 13.21 -20.30
CA THR A 183 8.21 11.83 -20.51
C THR A 183 8.59 10.88 -19.38
N VAL A 184 9.57 11.23 -18.55
CA VAL A 184 10.00 10.40 -17.42
C VAL A 184 9.09 10.65 -16.22
N THR A 185 8.30 9.66 -15.84
CA THR A 185 7.34 9.76 -14.73
C THR A 185 7.86 9.20 -13.42
N GLY A 186 9.00 8.49 -13.44
CA GLY A 186 9.67 8.06 -12.22
C GLY A 186 11.07 7.49 -12.45
N ILE A 187 11.81 7.32 -11.35
CA ILE A 187 13.11 6.64 -11.36
C ILE A 187 13.04 5.41 -10.46
N ALA A 188 13.49 4.30 -11.02
CA ALA A 188 13.64 3.03 -10.35
C ALA A 188 15.10 2.78 -9.94
N THR A 189 15.43 2.75 -8.65
CA THR A 189 16.82 2.52 -8.21
C THR A 189 16.93 1.85 -6.84
N ASN A 190 18.02 1.11 -6.63
CA ASN A 190 18.41 0.57 -5.34
C ASN A 190 19.22 1.56 -4.48
N PHE A 191 19.58 2.73 -5.02
CA PHE A 191 20.27 3.79 -4.26
C PHE A 191 19.51 4.21 -2.98
N PHE A 192 18.19 4.01 -2.96
CA PHE A 192 17.34 4.36 -1.81
C PHE A 192 17.49 3.43 -0.62
N GLU A 193 18.16 2.29 -0.77
CA GLU A 193 18.38 1.35 0.32
C GLU A 193 19.05 2.04 1.51
N ASN A 194 18.44 1.92 2.70
CA ASN A 194 18.91 2.57 3.92
C ASN A 194 18.99 4.11 3.87
N LYS A 195 18.24 4.75 2.95
CA LYS A 195 18.11 6.21 2.87
C LYS A 195 16.74 6.67 3.35
N ASN A 196 16.68 7.92 3.81
CA ASN A 196 15.43 8.62 4.02
C ASN A 196 14.99 9.25 2.68
N ILE A 197 13.95 8.68 2.06
CA ILE A 197 13.49 9.08 0.73
C ILE A 197 12.84 10.47 0.79
N MET A 198 12.16 10.82 1.88
CA MET A 198 11.59 12.18 2.06
C MET A 198 12.65 13.29 1.99
N LYS A 199 13.85 13.07 2.55
CA LYS A 199 14.97 14.00 2.40
C LYS A 199 15.43 14.13 0.95
N ILE A 200 15.51 13.01 0.21
CA ILE A 200 15.86 13.03 -1.22
C ILE A 200 14.82 13.83 -2.00
N LYS A 201 13.53 13.58 -1.76
CA LYS A 201 12.43 14.32 -2.36
C LYS A 201 12.49 15.82 -2.05
N SER A 202 12.86 16.19 -0.83
CA SER A 202 13.06 17.60 -0.47
C SER A 202 14.12 18.27 -1.33
N VAL A 203 15.27 17.61 -1.53
CA VAL A 203 16.34 18.11 -2.42
C VAL A 203 15.88 18.20 -3.89
N LEU A 204 15.16 17.18 -4.38
CA LEU A 204 14.60 17.19 -5.75
C LEU A 204 13.64 18.38 -5.95
N LYS A 205 12.78 18.63 -4.97
CA LYS A 205 11.83 19.74 -4.98
C LYS A 205 12.53 21.10 -4.95
N GLU A 206 13.57 21.26 -4.13
CA GLU A 206 14.40 22.48 -4.11
C GLU A 206 15.06 22.77 -5.47
N ASN A 207 15.32 21.72 -6.27
CA ASN A 207 15.83 21.82 -7.64
C ASN A 207 14.72 21.88 -8.70
N GLY A 208 13.47 22.12 -8.31
CA GLY A 208 12.34 22.33 -9.23
C GLY A 208 11.72 21.06 -9.81
N ILE A 209 12.11 19.87 -9.33
CA ILE A 209 11.48 18.61 -9.76
C ILE A 209 10.19 18.39 -8.95
N PRO A 210 9.02 18.25 -9.60
CA PRO A 210 7.77 18.02 -8.89
C PRO A 210 7.75 16.60 -8.32
N VAL A 211 7.82 16.45 -7.00
CA VAL A 211 7.79 15.17 -6.29
C VAL A 211 6.76 15.21 -5.16
N ASN A 212 6.21 14.04 -4.82
CA ASN A 212 5.23 13.92 -3.76
C ASN A 212 5.87 14.09 -2.37
N THR A 213 5.66 15.27 -1.77
CA THR A 213 6.10 15.63 -0.42
C THR A 213 4.89 16.05 0.42
N PHE A 214 5.04 16.11 1.74
CA PHE A 214 4.03 16.76 2.56
C PHE A 214 4.08 18.27 2.34
N GLU A 215 2.94 18.85 1.99
CA GLU A 215 2.79 20.29 1.79
C GLU A 215 1.61 20.79 2.58
N SER A 216 1.84 21.79 3.44
CA SER A 216 0.75 22.44 4.14
C SER A 216 0.02 23.39 3.20
N LYS A 217 -1.31 23.37 3.26
CA LYS A 217 -2.17 24.31 2.52
C LYS A 217 -2.19 25.70 3.14
N ILE A 218 -1.80 25.84 4.41
CA ILE A 218 -1.73 27.11 5.14
C ILE A 218 -0.42 27.19 5.95
N PRO A 219 0.16 28.38 6.14
CA PRO A 219 1.37 28.52 6.94
C PRO A 219 1.10 28.25 8.43
N PHE A 220 2.13 27.82 9.16
CA PHE A 220 2.04 27.57 10.61
C PHE A 220 1.59 28.81 11.41
N SER A 221 1.86 30.01 10.88
CA SER A 221 1.42 31.29 11.48
C SER A 221 -0.09 31.47 11.55
N GLU A 222 -0.87 30.73 10.77
CA GLU A 222 -2.33 30.73 10.83
C GLU A 222 -2.91 29.84 11.94
N PHE A 223 -2.08 28.99 12.57
CA PHE A 223 -2.53 28.17 13.68
C PHE A 223 -2.67 29.00 14.96
N LYS A 224 -3.77 28.79 15.67
CA LYS A 224 -3.96 29.30 17.02
C LYS A 224 -3.13 28.44 17.97
N ARG A 225 -2.29 29.10 18.75
CA ARG A 225 -1.34 28.45 19.66
C ARG A 225 -1.66 28.85 21.08
N ASN A 226 -1.27 28.01 22.03
CA ASN A 226 -1.34 28.37 23.43
C ASN A 226 -0.31 29.47 23.78
N ALA A 227 -0.32 29.93 25.03
CA ALA A 227 0.59 30.99 25.51
C ALA A 227 2.08 30.63 25.36
N ASP A 228 2.42 29.35 25.29
CA ASP A 228 3.79 28.85 25.09
C ASP A 228 4.18 28.74 23.61
N GLY A 229 3.30 29.15 22.68
CA GLY A 229 3.53 29.03 21.24
C GLY A 229 3.37 27.61 20.70
N LEU A 230 2.69 26.73 21.43
CA LEU A 230 2.50 25.33 21.08
C LEU A 230 1.07 25.05 20.58
N ILE A 231 0.95 24.08 19.68
CA ILE A 231 -0.31 23.51 19.21
C ILE A 231 -0.46 22.07 19.70
N PRO A 232 -1.60 21.66 20.30
CA PRO A 232 -1.88 20.26 20.58
C PRO A 232 -1.99 19.43 19.30
N VAL A 233 -1.52 18.20 19.37
CA VAL A 233 -1.56 17.22 18.30
C VAL A 233 -2.16 15.92 18.82
N ILE A 234 -3.34 15.57 18.34
CA ILE A 234 -3.98 14.27 18.56
C ILE A 234 -3.42 13.31 17.52
N VAL A 235 -2.91 12.16 17.96
CA VAL A 235 -2.29 11.16 17.10
C VAL A 235 -3.20 9.95 17.04
N GLN A 236 -3.52 9.52 15.82
CA GLN A 236 -4.44 8.41 15.55
C GLN A 236 -3.75 7.38 14.66
N ASP A 237 -3.99 6.10 14.90
CA ASP A 237 -3.59 5.07 13.94
C ASP A 237 -4.42 5.24 12.66
N TYR A 238 -3.73 5.29 11.52
CA TYR A 238 -4.36 5.58 10.23
C TYR A 238 -5.29 4.46 9.72
N LYS A 239 -5.14 3.21 10.21
CA LYS A 239 -5.96 2.07 9.81
C LYS A 239 -7.13 1.86 10.76
N SER A 240 -6.85 1.75 12.06
CA SER A 240 -7.88 1.43 13.06
C SER A 240 -8.70 2.64 13.50
N GLY A 241 -8.17 3.85 13.33
CA GLY A 241 -8.78 5.04 13.91
C GLY A 241 -8.62 5.13 15.43
N GLU A 242 -7.82 4.27 16.05
CA GLU A 242 -7.55 4.35 17.49
C GLU A 242 -6.72 5.61 17.80
N VAL A 243 -7.17 6.41 18.78
CA VAL A 243 -6.35 7.52 19.29
C VAL A 243 -5.19 6.94 20.09
N LEU A 244 -3.97 7.22 19.65
CA LEU A 244 -2.73 6.68 20.21
C LEU A 244 -2.18 7.55 21.34
N MET A 245 -2.12 8.87 21.14
CA MET A 245 -1.58 9.80 22.13
C MET A 245 -1.96 11.25 21.83
N LEU A 246 -1.74 12.13 22.80
CA LEU A 246 -1.73 13.58 22.61
C LEU A 246 -0.32 14.11 22.88
N ALA A 247 0.16 14.97 21.99
CA ALA A 247 1.45 15.66 22.11
C ALA A 247 1.30 17.15 21.75
N TYR A 248 2.41 17.87 21.73
CA TYR A 248 2.46 19.29 21.34
C TYR A 248 3.54 19.49 20.28
N MET A 249 3.33 20.43 19.38
CA MET A 249 4.33 20.90 18.42
C MET A 249 4.52 22.42 18.56
N ASN A 250 5.76 22.86 18.42
CA ASN A 250 6.07 24.23 18.00
C ASN A 250 6.27 24.25 16.47
N GLU A 251 6.55 25.43 15.91
CA GLU A 251 6.75 25.59 14.45
C GLU A 251 7.88 24.70 13.91
N GLU A 252 8.99 24.60 14.64
CA GLU A 252 10.14 23.78 14.22
C GLU A 252 9.79 22.28 14.20
N ALA A 253 9.07 21.79 15.21
CA ALA A 253 8.61 20.40 15.28
C ALA A 253 7.65 20.05 14.12
N TYR A 254 6.74 20.98 13.80
CA TYR A 254 5.82 20.85 12.66
C TYR A 254 6.58 20.80 11.32
N ASN A 255 7.52 21.72 11.10
CA ASN A 255 8.31 21.77 9.87
C ASN A 255 9.20 20.54 9.69
N LYS A 256 9.81 20.03 10.78
CA LYS A 256 10.57 18.77 10.76
C LYS A 256 9.67 17.56 10.45
N THR A 257 8.44 17.55 10.97
CA THR A 257 7.47 16.50 10.69
C THR A 257 7.09 16.46 9.20
N ILE A 258 6.80 17.62 8.61
CA ILE A 258 6.49 17.75 7.18
C ILE A 258 7.68 17.33 6.31
N ALA A 259 8.87 17.87 6.59
CA ALA A 259 10.06 17.61 5.76
C ALA A 259 10.52 16.14 5.85
N GLY A 260 10.42 15.52 7.03
CA GLY A 260 10.92 14.17 7.27
C GLY A 260 9.90 13.04 7.14
N GLY A 261 8.60 13.35 7.11
CA GLY A 261 7.52 12.36 7.13
C GLY A 261 7.43 11.56 8.43
N ARG A 262 8.07 12.01 9.51
CA ARG A 262 8.08 11.35 10.83
C ARG A 262 7.65 12.32 11.91
N MET A 263 6.82 11.86 12.84
CA MET A 263 6.32 12.72 13.91
C MET A 263 7.44 13.23 14.81
N THR A 264 7.62 14.55 14.80
CA THR A 264 8.53 15.27 15.70
C THR A 264 7.68 16.17 16.59
N TYR A 265 7.84 16.03 17.90
CA TYR A 265 7.09 16.79 18.90
C TYR A 265 8.00 17.79 19.62
N TYR A 266 7.39 18.71 20.35
CA TYR A 266 8.07 19.56 21.32
C TYR A 266 7.75 19.08 22.74
N SER A 267 8.78 18.60 23.44
CA SER A 267 8.64 18.16 24.84
C SER A 267 8.60 19.37 25.75
N ARG A 268 7.44 19.64 26.36
CA ARG A 268 7.27 20.76 27.31
C ARG A 268 8.18 20.64 28.54
N SER A 269 8.41 19.42 29.03
CA SER A 269 9.25 19.17 30.20
C SER A 269 10.74 19.27 29.90
N ARG A 270 11.18 18.84 28.72
CA ARG A 270 12.59 18.94 28.29
C ARG A 270 12.93 20.24 27.57
N GLN A 271 11.91 21.02 27.20
CA GLN A 271 12.00 22.20 26.34
C GLN A 271 12.81 21.96 25.06
N ALA A 272 12.63 20.78 24.47
CA ALA A 272 13.42 20.32 23.33
C ALA A 272 12.54 19.56 22.32
N LEU A 273 13.03 19.51 21.08
CA LEU A 273 12.44 18.67 20.05
C LEU A 273 12.63 17.19 20.38
N TRP A 274 11.66 16.39 19.98
CA TRP A 274 11.65 14.97 20.22
C TRP A 274 11.10 14.23 19.01
N LEU A 275 11.98 13.53 18.30
CA LEU A 275 11.58 12.61 17.25
C LEU A 275 11.02 11.34 17.89
N LYS A 276 9.72 11.07 17.70
CA LYS A 276 9.08 9.89 18.30
C LYS A 276 9.72 8.62 17.76
N GLY A 277 10.19 7.77 18.68
CA GLY A 277 10.84 6.50 18.36
C GLY A 277 12.35 6.56 18.27
N GLU A 278 12.99 7.73 18.36
CA GLU A 278 14.46 7.85 18.28
C GLU A 278 15.19 6.99 19.32
N THR A 279 14.66 6.91 20.55
CA THR A 279 15.24 6.08 21.62
C THR A 279 14.70 4.64 21.63
N SER A 280 13.42 4.44 21.32
CA SER A 280 12.75 3.13 21.50
C SER A 280 12.62 2.30 20.22
N GLY A 281 12.89 2.88 19.05
CA GLY A 281 12.57 2.31 17.74
C GLY A 281 11.08 2.37 17.37
N HIS A 282 10.20 2.87 18.24
CA HIS A 282 8.76 2.92 18.02
C HIS A 282 8.34 4.21 17.31
N TYR A 283 8.73 4.29 16.04
CA TYR A 283 8.51 5.46 15.18
C TYR A 283 7.03 5.64 14.80
N GLN A 284 6.67 6.88 14.46
CA GLN A 284 5.38 7.25 13.89
C GLN A 284 5.62 7.94 12.55
N TYR A 285 5.12 7.32 11.47
CA TYR A 285 5.24 7.84 10.11
C TYR A 285 3.96 8.55 9.72
N VAL A 286 4.08 9.77 9.22
CA VAL A 286 2.93 10.61 8.84
C VAL A 286 2.21 9.98 7.65
N ARG A 287 0.88 9.96 7.71
CA ARG A 287 0.01 9.65 6.56
C ARG A 287 -0.86 10.85 6.21
N GLU A 288 -1.42 11.51 7.22
CA GLU A 288 -2.27 12.69 7.03
C GLU A 288 -2.11 13.64 8.23
N LEU A 289 -2.09 14.94 7.96
CA LEU A 289 -2.23 15.98 8.98
C LEU A 289 -3.43 16.85 8.61
N THR A 290 -4.36 16.99 9.56
CA THR A 290 -5.57 17.81 9.42
C THR A 290 -5.66 18.72 10.62
N VAL A 291 -6.08 19.97 10.41
CA VAL A 291 -6.33 20.92 11.51
C VAL A 291 -7.84 21.05 11.72
N ASP A 292 -8.27 21.30 12.94
CA ASP A 292 -9.67 21.48 13.28
C ASP A 292 -10.26 22.82 12.77
N CYS A 293 -11.56 23.01 13.02
CA CYS A 293 -12.35 24.06 12.38
C CYS A 293 -11.89 25.48 12.72
N ASP A 294 -11.25 25.67 13.87
CA ASP A 294 -10.80 26.97 14.34
C ASP A 294 -9.27 27.04 14.48
N LYS A 295 -8.58 26.03 13.93
CA LYS A 295 -7.14 25.97 13.68
C LYS A 295 -6.28 25.92 14.94
N ASP A 296 -6.78 25.34 16.03
CA ASP A 296 -6.07 25.27 17.30
C ASP A 296 -5.57 23.88 17.68
N THR A 297 -5.98 22.85 16.95
CA THR A 297 -5.58 21.46 17.18
C THR A 297 -5.31 20.71 15.88
N ILE A 298 -4.21 19.95 15.84
CA ILE A 298 -3.88 19.07 14.71
C ILE A 298 -4.32 17.63 15.03
N LEU A 299 -5.01 16.98 14.10
CA LEU A 299 -5.16 15.54 14.02
C LEU A 299 -4.10 14.96 13.06
N ALA A 300 -3.24 14.10 13.59
CA ALA A 300 -2.23 13.38 12.83
C ALA A 300 -2.60 11.90 12.70
N LYS A 301 -2.87 11.45 11.48
CA LYS A 301 -2.98 10.01 11.19
C LYS A 301 -1.59 9.48 10.87
N VAL A 302 -1.19 8.41 11.57
CA VAL A 302 0.15 7.86 11.48
C VAL A 302 0.12 6.35 11.32
N LEU A 303 1.14 5.82 10.65
CA LEU A 303 1.53 4.43 10.78
C LEU A 303 2.46 4.30 12.01
N GLN A 304 1.99 3.58 13.02
CA GLN A 304 2.72 3.36 14.28
C GLN A 304 3.55 2.06 14.21
N ILE A 305 4.85 2.14 14.49
CA ILE A 305 5.72 0.97 14.66
C ILE A 305 5.83 0.63 16.15
N GLY A 306 5.49 -0.60 16.54
CA GLY A 306 5.46 -1.01 17.95
C GLY A 306 4.45 -0.20 18.80
N PRO A 307 4.48 -0.31 20.13
CA PRO A 307 3.56 0.44 20.98
C PRO A 307 3.81 1.95 20.94
N ALA A 308 2.75 2.75 20.91
CA ALA A 308 2.88 4.21 20.99
C ALA A 308 3.33 4.65 22.40
N CYS A 309 2.85 3.95 23.43
CA CYS A 309 3.10 4.28 24.83
C CYS A 309 4.37 3.62 25.38
N HIS A 310 5.06 4.33 26.27
CA HIS A 310 6.28 3.86 26.94
C HIS A 310 6.03 2.69 27.92
N THR A 311 4.77 2.45 28.29
CA THR A 311 4.34 1.31 29.11
C THR A 311 4.30 -0.01 28.33
N GLY A 312 4.44 0.04 27.00
CA GLY A 312 4.19 -1.10 26.12
C GLY A 312 2.74 -1.20 25.63
N SER A 313 1.84 -0.33 26.11
CA SER A 313 0.46 -0.27 25.62
C SER A 313 0.38 0.31 24.19
N PRO A 314 -0.53 -0.18 23.32
CA PRO A 314 -0.71 0.37 21.97
C PRO A 314 -1.06 1.87 21.98
N SER A 315 -2.00 2.26 22.84
CA SER A 315 -2.42 3.64 23.07
C SER A 315 -2.00 4.13 24.47
N CYS A 316 -1.92 5.44 24.67
CA CYS A 316 -1.85 6.09 25.98
C CYS A 316 -3.21 6.08 26.72
N PHE A 317 -4.32 5.89 26.02
CA PHE A 317 -5.69 5.97 26.56
C PHE A 317 -6.25 4.60 26.94
N PHE A 318 -5.49 3.81 27.71
CA PHE A 318 -5.84 2.44 28.07
C PHE A 318 -6.56 2.31 29.43
N THR A 319 -6.70 3.39 30.20
CA THR A 319 -7.39 3.38 31.49
C THR A 319 -8.81 3.91 31.32
N GLU A 320 -9.80 3.04 31.50
CA GLU A 320 -11.21 3.41 31.51
C GLU A 320 -11.53 4.21 32.79
N LEU A 321 -12.12 5.40 32.63
CA LEU A 321 -12.52 6.24 33.78
C LEU A 321 -14.00 6.04 34.15
N VAL A 322 -14.87 6.04 33.15
CA VAL A 322 -16.32 5.90 33.29
C VAL A 322 -16.87 5.30 31.99
N LYS A 323 -17.75 4.30 32.08
CA LYS A 323 -18.48 3.72 30.95
C LYS A 323 -19.95 3.59 31.30
N LYS A 324 -20.82 4.13 30.45
CA LYS A 324 -22.25 3.80 30.45
C LYS A 324 -22.43 2.56 29.58
N GLU A 325 -23.20 1.57 30.03
CA GLU A 325 -23.56 0.46 29.15
C GLU A 325 -24.41 0.98 27.98
N TYR A 326 -23.97 0.70 26.76
CA TYR A 326 -24.73 0.92 25.55
C TYR A 326 -24.42 -0.19 24.56
N HIS A 327 -25.37 -0.49 23.68
CA HIS A 327 -25.14 -1.38 22.56
C HIS A 327 -24.52 -0.57 21.42
N ASN A 328 -23.30 -0.91 21.03
CA ASN A 328 -22.67 -0.32 19.86
C ASN A 328 -23.19 -1.02 18.60
N TYR A 329 -23.96 -0.30 17.79
CA TYR A 329 -24.49 -0.81 16.52
C TYR A 329 -23.68 -0.29 15.31
N ASP A 330 -22.47 0.24 15.53
CA ASP A 330 -21.56 0.57 14.44
C ASP A 330 -21.30 -0.70 13.59
N PRO A 331 -21.60 -0.70 12.28
CA PRO A 331 -21.52 -1.90 11.47
C PRO A 331 -20.13 -2.55 11.47
N ILE A 332 -19.07 -1.74 11.40
CA ILE A 332 -17.69 -2.24 11.38
C ILE A 332 -17.39 -2.94 12.69
N HIS A 333 -17.77 -2.32 13.81
CA HIS A 333 -17.61 -2.90 15.12
C HIS A 333 -18.39 -4.20 15.30
N VAL A 334 -19.67 -4.23 14.90
CA VAL A 334 -20.52 -5.43 14.99
C VAL A 334 -19.92 -6.58 14.19
N PHE A 335 -19.49 -6.35 12.94
CA PHE A 335 -18.85 -7.39 12.13
C PHE A 335 -17.55 -7.89 12.74
N GLN A 336 -16.73 -6.99 13.29
CA GLN A 336 -15.47 -7.35 13.93
C GLN A 336 -15.72 -8.16 15.22
N GLU A 337 -16.64 -7.73 16.08
CA GLU A 337 -16.99 -8.44 17.33
C GLU A 337 -17.53 -9.85 17.05
N VAL A 338 -18.47 -9.99 16.11
CA VAL A 338 -19.03 -11.30 15.74
C VAL A 338 -17.93 -12.21 15.19
N TYR A 339 -17.05 -11.70 14.32
CA TYR A 339 -15.94 -12.46 13.78
C TYR A 339 -14.93 -12.88 14.86
N ASP A 340 -14.63 -12.01 15.83
CA ASP A 340 -13.75 -12.32 16.96
C ASP A 340 -14.37 -13.36 17.89
N ILE A 341 -15.69 -13.34 18.11
CA ILE A 341 -16.41 -14.40 18.83
C ILE A 341 -16.29 -15.74 18.08
N ILE A 342 -16.44 -15.75 16.75
CA ILE A 342 -16.28 -16.96 15.92
C ILE A 342 -14.86 -17.53 16.06
N LYS A 343 -13.84 -16.67 15.96
CA LYS A 343 -12.43 -17.05 16.17
C LYS A 343 -12.18 -17.58 17.58
N ASP A 344 -12.71 -16.92 18.61
CA ASP A 344 -12.61 -17.37 19.99
C ASP A 344 -13.23 -18.76 20.14
N ARG A 345 -14.44 -18.99 19.61
CA ARG A 345 -15.09 -20.31 19.66
C ARG A 345 -14.28 -21.41 18.98
N ARG A 346 -13.54 -21.09 17.91
CA ARG A 346 -12.66 -22.05 17.25
C ARG A 346 -11.45 -22.42 18.13
N LYS A 347 -10.84 -21.44 18.79
CA LYS A 347 -9.66 -21.63 19.66
C LYS A 347 -10.02 -22.19 21.03
N ASN A 348 -11.15 -21.76 21.57
CA ASN A 348 -11.69 -22.06 22.90
C ASN A 348 -13.12 -22.62 22.73
N PRO A 349 -13.28 -23.90 22.36
CA PRO A 349 -14.59 -24.49 22.13
C PRO A 349 -15.51 -24.39 23.34
N ARG A 350 -16.79 -24.07 23.10
CA ARG A 350 -17.83 -24.11 24.13
C ARG A 350 -18.89 -25.12 23.75
N GLU A 351 -19.15 -26.06 24.65
CA GLU A 351 -20.18 -27.08 24.48
C GLU A 351 -21.56 -26.42 24.25
N GLY A 352 -22.33 -26.96 23.29
CA GLY A 352 -23.64 -26.43 22.90
C GLY A 352 -23.63 -25.20 21.99
N SER A 353 -22.46 -24.66 21.63
CA SER A 353 -22.36 -23.54 20.69
C SER A 353 -22.67 -23.95 19.25
N TYR A 354 -23.56 -23.22 18.57
CA TYR A 354 -23.85 -23.43 17.14
C TYR A 354 -22.60 -23.27 16.26
N THR A 355 -21.73 -22.30 16.58
CA THR A 355 -20.46 -22.11 15.86
C THR A 355 -19.55 -23.34 15.97
N ASN A 356 -19.48 -23.97 17.15
CA ASN A 356 -18.67 -25.18 17.33
C ASN A 356 -19.27 -26.37 16.57
N TYR A 357 -20.60 -26.52 16.55
CA TYR A 357 -21.26 -27.53 15.71
C TYR A 357 -20.90 -27.40 14.23
N LEU A 358 -20.83 -26.17 13.69
CA LEU A 358 -20.41 -25.95 12.31
C LEU A 358 -18.96 -26.38 12.06
N PHE A 359 -18.03 -26.00 12.95
CA PHE A 359 -16.63 -26.41 12.86
C PHE A 359 -16.46 -27.93 13.01
N ASP A 360 -17.16 -28.57 13.96
CA ASP A 360 -17.08 -30.01 14.21
C ASP A 360 -17.58 -30.86 13.01
N LYS A 361 -18.56 -30.33 12.27
CA LYS A 361 -19.06 -30.97 11.03
C LYS A 361 -18.20 -30.66 9.81
N GLY A 362 -17.27 -29.72 9.92
CA GLY A 362 -16.30 -29.39 8.90
C GLY A 362 -16.85 -28.60 7.70
N ILE A 363 -15.97 -28.41 6.72
CA ILE A 363 -16.17 -27.50 5.58
C ILE A 363 -17.46 -27.75 4.80
N ASP A 364 -17.86 -29.00 4.59
CA ASP A 364 -19.05 -29.33 3.80
C ASP A 364 -20.34 -28.81 4.46
N LYS A 365 -20.42 -28.84 5.80
CA LYS A 365 -21.58 -28.32 6.52
C LYS A 365 -21.62 -26.79 6.46
N ILE A 366 -20.47 -26.13 6.57
CA ILE A 366 -20.33 -24.68 6.45
C ILE A 366 -20.74 -24.22 5.05
N LEU A 367 -20.24 -24.90 4.00
CA LEU A 367 -20.58 -24.61 2.60
C LEU A 367 -22.05 -24.85 2.30
N LYS A 368 -22.62 -25.94 2.82
CA LYS A 368 -24.06 -26.21 2.72
C LYS A 368 -24.87 -25.05 3.29
N LYS A 369 -24.49 -24.54 4.47
CA LYS A 369 -25.16 -23.37 5.05
C LYS A 369 -25.01 -22.12 4.19
N CYS A 370 -23.79 -21.79 3.75
CA CYS A 370 -23.58 -20.64 2.86
C CYS A 370 -24.46 -20.72 1.59
N GLY A 371 -24.63 -21.91 1.01
CA GLY A 371 -25.48 -22.12 -0.17
C GLY A 371 -26.99 -22.02 0.11
N GLU A 372 -27.45 -22.52 1.26
CA GLU A 372 -28.84 -22.39 1.73
C GLU A 372 -29.19 -20.90 1.87
N GLU A 373 -28.45 -20.16 2.71
CA GLU A 373 -28.76 -18.75 3.00
C GLU A 373 -28.65 -17.88 1.72
N ALA A 374 -27.69 -18.16 0.82
CA ALA A 374 -27.59 -17.43 -0.46
C ALA A 374 -28.83 -17.64 -1.37
N THR A 375 -29.39 -18.84 -1.34
CA THR A 375 -30.62 -19.15 -2.08
C THR A 375 -31.82 -18.49 -1.42
N GLU A 376 -31.87 -18.48 -0.08
CA GLU A 376 -32.92 -17.83 0.70
C GLU A 376 -32.92 -16.31 0.51
N ILE A 377 -31.74 -15.65 0.46
CA ILE A 377 -31.63 -14.24 0.04
C ILE A 377 -32.30 -13.99 -1.31
N THR A 378 -32.03 -14.87 -2.29
CA THR A 378 -32.58 -14.73 -3.65
C THR A 378 -34.10 -14.85 -3.65
N ILE A 379 -34.65 -15.75 -2.82
CA ILE A 379 -36.09 -15.94 -2.66
C ILE A 379 -36.71 -14.75 -1.93
N ALA A 380 -36.15 -14.37 -0.78
CA ALA A 380 -36.63 -13.26 0.06
C ALA A 380 -36.61 -11.92 -0.69
N ALA A 381 -35.60 -11.68 -1.55
CA ALA A 381 -35.52 -10.47 -2.37
C ALA A 381 -36.67 -10.34 -3.39
N LYS A 382 -37.37 -11.43 -3.72
CA LYS A 382 -38.56 -11.41 -4.59
C LYS A 382 -39.86 -11.15 -3.83
N ASN A 383 -39.86 -11.34 -2.51
CA ASN A 383 -41.04 -11.17 -1.68
C ASN A 383 -41.26 -9.68 -1.34
N PRO A 384 -42.51 -9.24 -1.10
CA PRO A 384 -42.76 -7.89 -0.61
C PRO A 384 -42.24 -7.69 0.81
N GLY A 385 -41.51 -6.61 1.06
CA GLY A 385 -40.96 -6.27 2.37
C GLY A 385 -39.48 -6.64 2.51
N THR A 386 -38.83 -6.15 3.57
CA THR A 386 -37.38 -6.28 3.74
C THR A 386 -36.98 -7.03 5.00
N GLU A 387 -37.93 -7.52 5.79
CA GLU A 387 -37.63 -8.18 7.07
C GLU A 387 -36.98 -9.55 6.87
N GLU A 388 -37.61 -10.42 6.07
CA GLU A 388 -37.07 -11.73 5.70
C GLU A 388 -35.69 -11.55 5.04
N LEU A 389 -35.60 -10.67 4.04
CA LEU A 389 -34.34 -10.36 3.36
C LEU A 389 -33.23 -9.91 4.33
N ARG A 390 -33.57 -9.10 5.35
CA ARG A 390 -32.62 -8.67 6.38
C ARG A 390 -32.09 -9.84 7.20
N TYR A 391 -32.96 -10.80 7.57
CA TYR A 391 -32.54 -11.99 8.33
C TYR A 391 -31.65 -12.90 7.49
N GLU A 392 -32.04 -13.19 6.25
CA GLU A 392 -31.25 -14.05 5.34
C GLU A 392 -29.87 -13.46 5.02
N ILE A 393 -29.79 -12.14 4.85
CA ILE A 393 -28.50 -11.45 4.67
C ILE A 393 -27.65 -11.58 5.94
N ALA A 394 -28.24 -11.42 7.13
CA ALA A 394 -27.50 -11.54 8.38
C ALA A 394 -26.96 -12.97 8.59
N ASP A 395 -27.78 -13.98 8.33
CA ASP A 395 -27.39 -15.39 8.46
C ASP A 395 -26.34 -15.78 7.42
N TYR A 396 -26.48 -15.33 6.17
CA TYR A 396 -25.45 -15.53 5.16
C TYR A 396 -24.12 -14.90 5.58
N LEU A 397 -24.12 -13.65 6.05
CA LEU A 397 -22.89 -12.98 6.50
C LEU A 397 -22.26 -13.69 7.70
N TYR A 398 -23.06 -14.21 8.63
CA TYR A 398 -22.56 -15.01 9.74
C TYR A 398 -21.88 -16.30 9.25
N HIS A 399 -22.54 -17.08 8.38
CA HIS A 399 -21.95 -18.32 7.85
C HIS A 399 -20.73 -18.04 6.97
N LEU A 400 -20.71 -16.93 6.24
CA LEU A 400 -19.56 -16.48 5.47
C LEU A 400 -18.37 -16.13 6.40
N MET A 401 -18.61 -15.48 7.54
CA MET A 401 -17.58 -15.25 8.57
C MET A 401 -17.04 -16.55 9.17
N VAL A 402 -17.90 -17.57 9.38
CA VAL A 402 -17.45 -18.91 9.80
C VAL A 402 -16.58 -19.56 8.73
N LEU A 403 -16.96 -19.46 7.45
CA LEU A 403 -16.15 -19.92 6.32
C LEU A 403 -14.81 -19.20 6.24
N MET A 404 -14.80 -17.87 6.38
CA MET A 404 -13.58 -17.06 6.43
C MET A 404 -12.65 -17.55 7.52
N ALA A 405 -13.16 -17.69 8.75
CA ALA A 405 -12.38 -18.19 9.88
C ALA A 405 -11.84 -19.60 9.60
N GLU A 406 -12.65 -20.51 9.06
CA GLU A 406 -12.23 -21.88 8.71
C GLU A 406 -11.08 -21.90 7.70
N ARG A 407 -11.12 -21.00 6.71
CA ARG A 407 -10.12 -20.85 5.64
C ARG A 407 -8.95 -19.94 5.98
N GLY A 408 -8.94 -19.34 7.17
CA GLY A 408 -7.88 -18.42 7.62
C GLY A 408 -7.90 -17.05 6.93
N LEU A 409 -9.07 -16.58 6.52
CA LEU A 409 -9.30 -15.24 5.98
C LEU A 409 -9.94 -14.33 7.03
N ASP A 410 -9.67 -13.04 6.99
CA ASP A 410 -10.31 -12.02 7.84
C ASP A 410 -10.97 -10.87 7.03
N TRP A 411 -11.57 -9.90 7.73
CA TRP A 411 -12.21 -8.76 7.08
C TRP A 411 -11.23 -7.87 6.31
N ASN A 412 -9.97 -7.76 6.74
CA ASN A 412 -8.96 -6.99 6.01
C ASN A 412 -8.70 -7.61 4.64
N ASP A 413 -8.56 -8.94 4.57
CA ASP A 413 -8.37 -9.65 3.29
C ASP A 413 -9.49 -9.32 2.30
N ILE A 414 -10.75 -9.38 2.74
CA ILE A 414 -11.94 -9.13 1.91
C ILE A 414 -12.02 -7.66 1.49
N THR A 415 -11.83 -6.71 2.42
CA THR A 415 -11.92 -5.29 2.10
C THR A 415 -10.76 -4.82 1.22
N ASN A 416 -9.56 -5.40 1.39
CA ASN A 416 -8.42 -5.12 0.52
C ASN A 416 -8.73 -5.58 -0.89
N GLU A 417 -9.20 -6.81 -1.09
CA GLU A 417 -9.59 -7.32 -2.42
C GLU A 417 -10.66 -6.43 -3.08
N LEU A 418 -11.68 -6.00 -2.34
CA LEU A 418 -12.70 -5.09 -2.87
C LEU A 418 -12.13 -3.70 -3.23
N ALA A 419 -11.18 -3.19 -2.44
CA ALA A 419 -10.53 -1.91 -2.71
C ALA A 419 -9.69 -1.94 -4.00
N HIS A 420 -9.06 -3.07 -4.33
CA HIS A 420 -8.29 -3.24 -5.57
C HIS A 420 -9.15 -3.28 -6.84
N ARG A 421 -10.47 -3.52 -6.71
CA ARG A 421 -11.42 -3.57 -7.83
C ARG A 421 -12.10 -2.24 -8.12
N LYS A 422 -11.93 -1.24 -7.25
CA LYS A 422 -12.37 0.14 -7.50
C LYS A 422 -11.44 0.80 -8.49
#